data_AF-A0A0G4FC29-F1
#
_entry.id   AF-A0A0G4FC29-F1
#
_cell.length_a   1.000
_cell.length_b   1.000
_cell.length_c   1.000
_cell.angle_alpha   90.00
_cell.angle_beta   90.00
_cell.angle_gamma   90.00
#
_symmetry.space_group_name_H-M   'P 1'
#
loop_
_entity.id
_entity.type
_entity.pdbx_description
1 polymer ?
#
loop_
_entity_poly.entity_id
_entity_poly.type
_entity_poly.pdbx_seq_one_letter_code
_entity_poly.pdbx_strand_id
1 'polypeptide(L)'
;MDDRGRKLKARFFVKGFLDSRLVDTYVGTPSIAGINTVCLFIVSTGMEMGAADVTAAFLTSKDHNAEWVSTTLPSMLPRVPEENPFKDIPDDRYEELRRMAAQYESRGTYLVEMGLYRLPCAAQLFDHKLEGVCKELGFKRVDTAIAVKAPPEGGRAQAIVMNWIDDLLTKAPPKEHKALQETLNQKLGFESMCVIGEGSERKFSGVDISRVSTLSGEIHFS
;
A
#
# COMPACT_ATOMS: atom_id res chain seq x y z
N MET A 1 -24.92 -14.06 -14.41
CA MET A 1 -24.43 -12.69 -14.21
C MET A 1 -24.70 -12.35 -12.77
N ASP A 2 -23.66 -12.40 -11.95
CA ASP A 2 -23.74 -12.12 -10.51
C ASP A 2 -23.24 -10.68 -10.33
N ASP A 3 -24.17 -9.74 -10.23
CA ASP A 3 -23.89 -8.35 -9.97
C ASP A 3 -23.49 -8.23 -8.50
N ARG A 4 -22.21 -8.52 -8.23
CA ARG A 4 -21.61 -8.37 -6.90
C ARG A 4 -21.75 -6.91 -6.48
N GLY A 5 -22.85 -6.64 -5.78
CA GLY A 5 -23.31 -5.32 -5.40
C GLY A 5 -22.16 -4.46 -4.94
N ARG A 6 -21.93 -3.34 -5.61
CA ARG A 6 -20.94 -2.34 -5.21
C ARG A 6 -21.21 -1.95 -3.75
N LYS A 7 -20.31 -2.36 -2.86
CA LYS A 7 -20.28 -1.83 -1.49
C LYS A 7 -20.07 -0.31 -1.61
N LEU A 8 -21.03 0.48 -1.12
CA LEU A 8 -20.90 1.93 -1.05
C LEU A 8 -19.63 2.25 -0.23
N LYS A 9 -18.56 2.68 -0.91
CA LYS A 9 -17.41 3.27 -0.24
C LYS A 9 -17.82 4.69 0.15
N ALA A 10 -18.06 4.95 1.43
CA ALA A 10 -18.15 6.30 1.94
C ALA A 10 -16.79 6.98 1.67
N ARG A 11 -16.77 7.97 0.77
CA ARG A 11 -15.55 8.71 0.43
C ARG A 11 -15.65 10.07 1.10
N PHE A 12 -14.81 10.34 2.07
CA PHE A 12 -14.55 11.70 2.52
C PHE A 12 -13.72 12.40 1.44
N PHE A 13 -14.28 13.43 0.84
CA PHE A 13 -13.54 14.30 -0.07
C PHE A 13 -13.06 15.51 0.72
N VAL A 14 -11.76 15.56 1.02
CA VAL A 14 -11.14 16.78 1.54
C VAL A 14 -10.75 17.65 0.35
N LYS A 15 -11.36 18.83 0.24
CA LYS A 15 -11.08 19.76 -0.86
C LYS A 15 -9.77 20.50 -0.57
N GLY A 16 -8.75 20.20 -1.38
CA GLY A 16 -7.56 21.03 -1.57
C GLY A 16 -6.68 21.17 -0.34
N PHE A 17 -5.77 20.21 -0.13
CA PHE A 17 -4.58 20.46 0.65
C PHE A 17 -3.61 21.30 -0.20
N LEU A 18 -3.35 22.54 0.20
CA LEU A 18 -2.12 23.23 -0.18
C LEU A 18 -1.05 22.76 0.81
N ASP A 19 -0.40 21.65 0.48
CA ASP A 19 0.83 21.26 1.17
C ASP A 19 1.96 22.11 0.54
N SER A 20 2.40 23.15 1.25
CA SER A 20 3.47 24.04 0.80
C SER A 20 4.87 23.46 0.99
N ARG A 21 4.97 22.25 1.54
CA ARG A 21 6.24 21.59 1.82
C ARG A 21 6.89 21.12 0.52
N LEU A 22 8.21 21.29 0.42
CA LEU A 22 9.06 20.62 -0.57
C LEU A 22 9.27 19.16 -0.14
N VAL A 23 8.21 18.36 -0.28
CA VAL A 23 8.29 16.90 -0.09
C VAL A 23 8.49 16.26 -1.45
N ASP A 24 9.44 15.33 -1.54
CA ASP A 24 9.62 14.53 -2.75
C ASP A 24 8.44 13.56 -2.88
N THR A 25 7.47 13.96 -3.71
CA THR A 25 6.25 13.18 -4.01
C THR A 25 6.53 11.93 -4.84
N TYR A 26 7.75 11.78 -5.37
CA TYR A 26 8.15 10.61 -6.17
C TYR A 26 8.87 9.55 -5.34
N VAL A 27 9.08 9.75 -4.04
CA VAL A 27 9.60 8.70 -3.16
C VAL A 27 8.65 7.51 -3.15
N GLY A 28 9.20 6.31 -3.28
CA GLY A 28 8.41 5.08 -3.45
C GLY A 28 7.87 4.87 -4.87
N THR A 29 8.29 5.69 -5.85
CA THR A 29 8.06 5.46 -7.28
C THR A 29 9.35 4.96 -7.94
N PRO A 30 9.36 3.77 -8.55
CA PRO A 30 10.52 3.22 -9.24
C PRO A 30 10.78 3.97 -10.53
N SER A 31 12.05 4.03 -10.94
CA SER A 31 12.40 4.54 -12.26
C SER A 31 11.76 3.68 -13.37
N ILE A 32 11.49 4.28 -14.55
CA ILE A 32 10.99 3.52 -15.72
C ILE A 32 11.93 2.36 -16.07
N ALA A 33 13.25 2.59 -15.97
CA ALA A 33 14.24 1.55 -16.18
C ALA A 33 14.14 0.44 -15.12
N GLY A 34 13.90 0.79 -13.86
CA GLY A 34 13.66 -0.14 -12.76
C GLY A 34 12.41 -1.01 -13.00
N ILE A 35 11.29 -0.39 -13.37
CA ILE A 35 10.04 -1.10 -13.70
C ILE A 35 10.29 -2.09 -14.84
N ASN A 36 10.87 -1.63 -15.94
CA ASN A 36 11.15 -2.48 -17.10
C ASN A 36 12.09 -3.64 -16.73
N THR A 37 13.11 -3.38 -15.91
CA THR A 37 14.05 -4.41 -15.45
C THR A 37 13.35 -5.44 -14.57
N VAL A 38 12.50 -5.00 -13.64
CA VAL A 38 11.71 -5.90 -12.78
C VAL A 38 10.71 -6.70 -13.62
N CYS A 39 10.03 -6.09 -14.58
CA CYS A 39 9.12 -6.76 -15.51
C CYS A 39 9.84 -7.83 -16.36
N LEU A 40 11.01 -7.52 -16.92
CA LEU A 40 11.82 -8.48 -17.67
C LEU A 40 12.32 -9.62 -16.78
N PHE A 41 12.81 -9.28 -15.58
CA PHE A 41 13.22 -10.29 -14.60
C PHE A 41 12.06 -11.19 -14.24
N ILE A 42 10.88 -10.61 -13.98
CA ILE A 42 9.63 -11.31 -13.70
C ILE A 42 9.34 -12.37 -14.76
N VAL A 43 9.38 -12.01 -16.04
CA VAL A 43 9.08 -12.93 -17.15
C VAL A 43 10.12 -14.06 -17.20
N SER A 44 11.38 -13.76 -16.91
CA SER A 44 12.48 -14.72 -17.07
C SER A 44 12.66 -15.75 -15.94
N THR A 45 12.00 -15.61 -14.79
CA THR A 45 12.36 -16.40 -13.58
C THR A 45 11.37 -17.47 -13.17
N GLY A 46 10.15 -17.49 -13.72
CA GLY A 46 9.10 -18.44 -13.34
C GLY A 46 8.66 -18.39 -11.86
N MET A 47 9.22 -17.46 -11.07
CA MET A 47 8.90 -17.24 -9.66
C MET A 47 7.47 -16.73 -9.49
N GLU A 48 6.89 -17.03 -8.34
CA GLU A 48 5.54 -16.61 -7.99
C GLU A 48 5.50 -15.10 -7.74
N MET A 49 4.37 -14.50 -8.12
CA MET A 49 4.15 -13.07 -8.01
C MET A 49 2.93 -12.81 -7.17
N GLY A 50 2.94 -11.67 -6.51
CA GLY A 50 1.74 -11.16 -5.90
C GLY A 50 1.73 -9.66 -5.85
N ALA A 51 0.52 -9.12 -5.74
CA ALA A 51 0.24 -7.72 -5.64
C ALA A 51 -0.56 -7.45 -4.37
N ALA A 52 -0.28 -6.34 -3.71
CA ALA A 52 -1.01 -5.88 -2.53
C ALA A 52 -1.39 -4.40 -2.68
N ASP A 53 -2.59 -4.07 -2.22
CA ASP A 53 -3.04 -2.69 -2.07
C ASP A 53 -2.62 -2.19 -0.68
N VAL A 54 -1.76 -1.19 -0.67
CA VAL A 54 -1.15 -0.59 0.53
C VAL A 54 -1.82 0.71 0.95
N THR A 55 -2.96 1.09 0.35
CA THR A 55 -3.70 2.30 0.70
C THR A 55 -4.00 2.39 2.21
N ALA A 56 -4.45 1.29 2.82
CA ALA A 56 -4.69 1.23 4.27
C ALA A 56 -3.39 1.24 5.09
N ALA A 57 -2.29 0.73 4.52
CA ALA A 57 -0.99 0.67 5.19
C ALA A 57 -0.41 2.07 5.44
N PHE A 58 -0.79 3.08 4.65
CA PHE A 58 -0.38 4.46 4.88
C PHE A 58 -0.81 4.97 6.25
N LEU A 59 -2.01 4.58 6.72
CA LEU A 59 -2.52 4.95 8.04
C LEU A 59 -1.68 4.37 9.19
N THR A 60 -0.90 3.32 8.92
CA THR A 60 -0.01 2.71 9.91
C THR A 60 1.35 3.42 10.01
N SER A 61 1.58 4.43 9.18
CA SER A 61 2.81 5.22 9.13
C SER A 61 2.56 6.58 9.75
N LYS A 62 3.28 6.89 10.83
CA LYS A 62 3.16 8.19 11.51
C LYS A 62 3.98 9.25 10.79
N ASP A 63 3.43 10.46 10.69
CA ASP A 63 4.16 11.62 10.20
C ASP A 63 5.06 12.15 11.33
N HIS A 64 6.38 12.09 11.10
CA HIS A 64 7.40 12.61 12.01
C HIS A 64 8.15 13.82 11.43
N ASN A 65 7.64 14.41 10.34
CA ASN A 65 8.25 15.59 9.74
C ASN A 65 8.18 16.78 10.69
N ALA A 66 9.07 17.76 10.50
CA ALA A 66 9.09 18.99 11.32
C ALA A 66 7.83 19.84 11.14
N GLU A 67 7.22 19.79 9.95
CA GLU A 67 5.98 20.48 9.61
C GLU A 67 4.86 19.46 9.45
N TRP A 68 3.73 19.67 10.14
CA TRP A 68 2.61 18.74 10.16
C TRP A 68 1.44 19.25 9.32
N VAL A 69 0.76 18.31 8.70
CA VAL A 69 -0.49 18.56 7.99
C VAL A 69 -1.60 18.76 9.03
N SER A 70 -2.43 19.78 8.85
CA SER A 70 -3.62 20.01 9.68
C SER A 70 -4.89 20.04 8.85
N THR A 71 -6.00 19.58 9.41
CA THR A 71 -7.31 19.62 8.77
C THR A 71 -8.26 20.45 9.62
N THR A 72 -9.00 21.33 8.96
CA THR A 72 -10.09 22.08 9.61
C THR A 72 -11.40 21.35 9.35
N LEU A 73 -12.09 21.01 10.43
CA LEU A 73 -13.38 20.34 10.33
C LEU A 73 -14.47 21.26 9.77
N PRO A 74 -15.51 20.73 9.10
CA PRO A 74 -16.59 21.55 8.57
C PRO A 74 -17.37 22.25 9.68
N SER A 75 -18.12 23.29 9.31
CA SER A 75 -18.98 24.03 10.24
C SER A 75 -20.15 23.21 10.79
N MET A 76 -20.48 22.10 10.15
CA MET A 76 -21.51 21.17 10.58
C MET A 76 -20.91 19.77 10.58
N LEU A 77 -20.81 19.17 11.76
CA LEU A 77 -20.37 17.79 11.91
C LEU A 77 -21.57 16.84 11.76
N PRO A 78 -21.38 15.66 11.17
CA PRO A 78 -22.43 14.64 11.13
C PRO A 78 -22.75 14.17 12.55
N ARG A 79 -24.03 13.88 12.82
CA ARG A 79 -24.43 13.25 14.08
C ARG A 79 -23.90 11.83 14.11
N VAL A 80 -23.09 11.51 15.12
CA VAL A 80 -22.59 10.14 15.35
C VAL A 80 -23.76 9.28 15.86
N PRO A 81 -24.10 8.16 15.20
CA PRO A 81 -25.19 7.28 15.62
C PRO A 81 -25.07 6.84 17.08
N GLU A 82 -26.20 6.60 17.74
CA GLU A 82 -26.20 6.11 19.12
C GLU A 82 -25.95 4.61 19.19
N GLU A 83 -26.55 3.87 18.28
CA GLU A 83 -26.32 2.43 18.12
C GLU A 83 -25.16 2.18 17.14
N ASN A 84 -24.38 1.13 17.41
CA ASN A 84 -23.26 0.73 16.56
C ASN A 84 -23.75 0.25 15.19
N PRO A 85 -23.45 0.98 14.09
CA PRO A 85 -23.89 0.59 12.76
C PRO A 85 -22.93 -0.42 12.10
N PHE A 86 -21.77 -0.71 12.72
CA PHE A 86 -20.70 -1.49 12.12
C PHE A 86 -20.68 -2.91 12.67
N LYS A 87 -20.78 -3.90 11.77
CA LYS A 87 -20.81 -5.33 12.15
C LYS A 87 -19.45 -5.88 12.58
N ASP A 88 -18.39 -5.21 12.17
CA ASP A 88 -16.99 -5.59 12.35
C ASP A 88 -16.30 -4.84 13.50
N ILE A 89 -17.00 -3.89 14.12
CA ILE A 89 -16.51 -3.15 15.28
C ILE A 89 -17.29 -3.61 16.51
N PRO A 90 -16.63 -4.14 17.55
CA PRO A 90 -17.26 -4.43 18.83
C PRO A 90 -17.88 -3.18 19.48
N ASP A 91 -18.98 -3.34 20.22
CA ASP A 91 -19.73 -2.21 20.81
C ASP A 91 -18.90 -1.37 21.79
N ASP A 92 -18.02 -2.01 22.56
CA ASP A 92 -17.09 -1.33 23.48
C ASP A 92 -16.11 -0.42 22.73
N ARG A 93 -15.57 -0.90 21.60
CA ARG A 93 -14.71 -0.09 20.72
C ARG A 93 -15.51 1.02 20.04
N TYR A 94 -16.76 0.76 19.66
CA TYR A 94 -17.61 1.79 19.06
C TYR A 94 -17.90 2.92 20.06
N GLU A 95 -18.18 2.60 21.32
CA GLU A 95 -18.38 3.59 22.38
C GLU A 95 -17.12 4.45 22.63
N GLU A 96 -15.93 3.84 22.59
CA GLU A 96 -14.67 4.59 22.63
C GLU A 96 -14.56 5.57 21.45
N LEU A 97 -14.83 5.10 20.23
CA LEU A 97 -14.80 5.94 19.03
C LEU A 97 -15.82 7.09 19.11
N ARG A 98 -17.01 6.85 19.66
CA ARG A 98 -18.01 7.92 19.90
C ARG A 98 -17.49 8.98 20.87
N ARG A 99 -16.85 8.56 21.97
CA ARG A 99 -16.26 9.49 22.95
C ARG A 99 -15.13 10.30 22.34
N MET A 100 -14.28 9.68 21.53
CA MET A 100 -13.24 10.41 20.78
C MET A 100 -13.86 11.40 19.79
N ALA A 101 -14.87 10.99 19.03
CA ALA A 101 -15.55 11.84 18.06
C ALA A 101 -16.21 13.08 18.73
N ALA A 102 -16.70 12.94 19.95
CA ALA A 102 -17.31 14.04 20.72
C ALA A 102 -16.30 15.11 21.19
N GLN A 103 -15.00 14.82 21.17
CA GLN A 103 -13.94 15.80 21.51
C GLN A 103 -13.67 16.79 20.37
N TYR A 104 -14.17 16.50 19.17
CA TYR A 104 -13.95 17.34 18.00
C TYR A 104 -15.00 18.44 17.89
N GLU A 105 -14.53 19.65 17.65
CA GLU A 105 -15.36 20.85 17.48
C GLU A 105 -15.50 21.20 15.99
N SER A 106 -16.69 21.66 15.62
CA SER A 106 -16.92 22.21 14.28
C SER A 106 -15.99 23.38 14.02
N ARG A 107 -15.37 23.45 12.82
CA ARG A 107 -14.32 24.43 12.48
C ARG A 107 -13.04 24.33 13.31
N GLY A 108 -12.91 23.34 14.20
CA GLY A 108 -11.66 23.05 14.89
C GLY A 108 -10.58 22.61 13.89
N THR A 109 -9.34 22.98 14.16
CA THR A 109 -8.17 22.58 13.36
C THR A 109 -7.37 21.56 14.11
N TYR A 110 -7.15 20.39 13.48
CA TYR A 110 -6.53 19.22 14.09
C TYR A 110 -5.36 18.73 13.27
N LEU A 111 -4.33 18.23 13.92
CA LEU A 111 -3.14 17.71 13.27
C LEU A 111 -3.41 16.30 12.73
N VAL A 112 -2.90 16.03 11.54
CA VAL A 112 -2.97 14.73 10.89
C VAL A 112 -1.67 13.99 11.18
N GLU A 113 -1.72 13.05 12.11
CA GLU A 113 -0.53 12.30 12.55
C GLU A 113 -0.17 11.10 11.67
N MET A 114 -1.03 10.73 10.72
CA MET A 114 -0.89 9.51 9.92
C MET A 114 -0.76 9.83 8.44
N GLY A 115 -0.12 8.92 7.68
CA GLY A 115 -0.07 8.96 6.23
C GLY A 115 -1.47 8.82 5.63
N LEU A 116 -2.13 9.94 5.37
CA LEU A 116 -3.46 9.95 4.77
C LEU A 116 -3.32 9.86 3.24
N TYR A 117 -4.09 8.99 2.60
CA TYR A 117 -4.06 8.83 1.15
C TYR A 117 -4.21 10.18 0.44
N ARG A 118 -3.38 10.42 -0.58
CA ARG A 118 -3.22 11.69 -1.33
C ARG A 118 -2.50 12.83 -0.62
N LEU A 119 -2.04 12.66 0.63
CA LEU A 119 -1.05 13.58 1.15
C LEU A 119 0.27 13.39 0.38
N PRO A 120 0.94 14.49 -0.01
CA PRO A 120 2.25 14.42 -0.68
C PRO A 120 3.28 13.56 0.08
N CYS A 121 3.22 13.55 1.41
CA CYS A 121 4.11 12.76 2.25
C CYS A 121 3.70 11.29 2.45
N ALA A 122 2.46 10.88 2.11
CA ALA A 122 1.97 9.54 2.48
C ALA A 122 2.79 8.41 1.86
N ALA A 123 3.11 8.52 0.56
CA ALA A 123 3.95 7.56 -0.15
C ALA A 123 5.37 7.51 0.46
N GLN A 124 5.94 8.66 0.80
CA GLN A 124 7.25 8.75 1.45
C GLN A 124 7.27 8.08 2.83
N LEU A 125 6.26 8.34 3.67
CA LEU A 125 6.15 7.76 5.01
C LEU A 125 6.03 6.23 4.94
N PHE A 126 5.22 5.73 4.01
CA PHE A 126 5.10 4.30 3.77
C PHE A 126 6.39 3.70 3.23
N ASP A 127 7.05 4.34 2.26
CA ASP A 127 8.30 3.86 1.67
C ASP A 127 9.42 3.74 2.72
N HIS A 128 9.54 4.68 3.66
CA HIS A 128 10.49 4.59 4.77
C HIS A 128 10.19 3.39 5.68
N LYS A 129 8.92 3.17 6.00
CA LYS A 129 8.49 2.02 6.81
C LYS A 129 8.77 0.70 6.07
N LEU A 130 8.45 0.63 4.77
CA LEU A 130 8.74 -0.50 3.91
C LEU A 130 10.24 -0.77 3.83
N GLU A 131 11.07 0.26 3.69
CA GLU A 131 12.54 0.14 3.68
C GLU A 131 13.05 -0.53 4.96
N GLY A 132 12.56 -0.09 6.12
CA GLY A 132 12.91 -0.67 7.42
C GLY A 132 12.59 -2.16 7.47
N VAL A 133 11.37 -2.55 7.07
CA VAL A 133 10.95 -3.95 7.01
C VAL A 133 11.79 -4.75 6.01
N CYS A 134 12.06 -4.19 4.82
CA CYS A 134 12.90 -4.82 3.81
C CYS A 134 14.33 -5.08 4.34
N LYS A 135 14.93 -4.11 5.04
CA LYS A 135 16.26 -4.27 5.66
C LYS A 135 16.26 -5.38 6.71
N GLU A 136 15.26 -5.45 7.58
CA GLU A 136 15.12 -6.53 8.57
C GLU A 136 15.01 -7.91 7.91
N LEU A 137 14.35 -8.00 6.76
CA LEU A 137 14.18 -9.24 6.00
C LEU A 137 15.38 -9.59 5.11
N GLY A 138 16.44 -8.77 5.13
CA GLY A 138 17.68 -8.97 4.38
C GLY A 138 17.63 -8.52 2.92
N PHE A 139 16.66 -7.69 2.55
CA PHE A 139 16.64 -7.04 1.25
C PHE A 139 17.58 -5.83 1.23
N LYS A 140 18.11 -5.53 0.05
CA LYS A 140 18.89 -4.32 -0.24
C LYS A 140 18.13 -3.48 -1.25
N ARG A 141 18.00 -2.18 -0.98
CA ARG A 141 17.42 -1.22 -1.92
C ARG A 141 18.39 -1.02 -3.09
N VAL A 142 17.89 -1.15 -4.31
CA VAL A 142 18.67 -1.02 -5.56
C VAL A 142 18.16 0.11 -6.46
N ASP A 143 16.93 0.55 -6.25
CA ASP A 143 16.27 1.73 -6.82
C ASP A 143 15.36 2.32 -5.73
N THR A 144 14.92 3.58 -5.87
CA THR A 144 14.08 4.30 -4.90
C THR A 144 12.93 3.44 -4.36
N ALA A 145 12.30 2.63 -5.20
CA ALA A 145 11.16 1.79 -4.82
C ALA A 145 11.38 0.29 -5.03
N ILE A 146 12.61 -0.15 -5.31
CA ILE A 146 12.92 -1.56 -5.59
C ILE A 146 13.92 -2.07 -4.56
N ALA A 147 13.54 -3.13 -3.87
CA ALA A 147 14.38 -3.86 -2.94
C ALA A 147 14.56 -5.31 -3.41
N VAL A 148 15.80 -5.78 -3.38
CA VAL A 148 16.18 -7.11 -3.85
C VAL A 148 16.84 -7.89 -2.73
N LYS A 149 16.43 -9.14 -2.54
CA LYS A 149 17.12 -10.10 -1.69
C LYS A 149 17.94 -11.02 -2.58
N ALA A 150 19.24 -11.12 -2.32
CA ALA A 150 20.17 -11.97 -3.06
C ALA A 150 20.97 -12.86 -2.09
N PRO A 151 21.54 -13.97 -2.58
CA PRO A 151 22.39 -14.83 -1.76
C PRO A 151 23.61 -14.07 -1.21
N PRO A 152 24.15 -14.46 -0.04
CA PRO A 152 25.34 -13.82 0.55
C PRO A 152 26.56 -13.83 -0.38
N GLU A 153 26.70 -14.89 -1.18
CA GLU A 153 27.82 -15.12 -2.10
C GLU A 153 27.70 -14.33 -3.42
N GLY A 154 26.64 -13.52 -3.56
CA GLY A 154 26.22 -12.97 -4.85
C GLY A 154 25.46 -14.02 -5.67
N GLY A 155 24.82 -13.58 -6.75
CA GLY A 155 24.04 -14.46 -7.64
C GLY A 155 22.67 -13.90 -7.98
N ARG A 156 21.81 -14.77 -8.53
CA ARG A 156 20.45 -14.39 -8.96
C ARG A 156 19.63 -13.93 -7.76
N ALA A 157 18.90 -12.84 -7.93
CA ALA A 157 17.93 -12.37 -6.94
C ALA A 157 16.98 -13.51 -6.53
N GLN A 158 16.82 -13.70 -5.22
CA GLN A 158 15.91 -14.68 -4.62
C GLN A 158 14.52 -14.08 -4.41
N ALA A 159 14.43 -12.80 -4.12
CA ALA A 159 13.15 -12.12 -4.01
C ALA A 159 13.26 -10.65 -4.39
N ILE A 160 12.14 -10.09 -4.84
CA ILE A 160 12.00 -8.68 -5.20
C ILE A 160 10.76 -8.12 -4.52
N VAL A 161 10.88 -6.90 -4.02
CA VAL A 161 9.77 -6.04 -3.60
C VAL A 161 9.87 -4.77 -4.41
N MET A 162 8.79 -4.40 -5.10
CA MET A 162 8.67 -3.15 -5.84
C MET A 162 7.43 -2.41 -5.36
N ASN A 163 7.62 -1.20 -4.83
CA ASN A 163 6.53 -0.30 -4.48
C ASN A 163 6.15 0.57 -5.68
N TRP A 164 4.88 0.95 -5.81
CA TRP A 164 4.40 1.97 -6.72
C TRP A 164 3.21 2.67 -6.07
N ILE A 165 3.43 3.85 -5.48
CA ILE A 165 2.38 4.64 -4.81
C ILE A 165 1.59 3.77 -3.80
N ASP A 166 0.38 3.32 -4.17
CA ASP A 166 -0.56 2.51 -3.39
C ASP A 166 -0.54 1.00 -3.73
N ASP A 167 0.29 0.59 -4.68
CA ASP A 167 0.48 -0.82 -5.06
C ASP A 167 1.85 -1.34 -4.61
N LEU A 168 1.88 -2.58 -4.12
CA LEU A 168 3.12 -3.32 -3.83
C LEU A 168 3.18 -4.60 -4.64
N LEU A 169 4.26 -4.80 -5.39
CA LEU A 169 4.54 -6.02 -6.12
C LEU A 169 5.63 -6.83 -5.40
N THR A 170 5.35 -8.10 -5.17
CA THR A 170 6.29 -9.05 -4.57
C THR A 170 6.58 -10.20 -5.51
N LYS A 171 7.83 -10.67 -5.50
CA LYS A 171 8.25 -11.86 -6.24
C LYS A 171 9.20 -12.70 -5.42
N ALA A 172 8.95 -14.00 -5.38
CA ALA A 172 9.80 -14.99 -4.69
C ALA A 172 9.52 -16.41 -5.21
N PRO A 173 10.38 -17.40 -4.91
CA PRO A 173 10.08 -18.81 -5.16
C PRO A 173 8.71 -19.20 -4.58
N PRO A 174 7.94 -20.10 -5.23
CA PRO A 174 6.59 -20.48 -4.78
C PRO A 174 6.52 -20.92 -3.31
N LYS A 175 7.56 -21.59 -2.81
CA LYS A 175 7.64 -22.04 -1.41
C LYS A 175 7.78 -20.90 -0.39
N GLU A 176 8.32 -19.76 -0.81
CA GLU A 176 8.68 -18.63 0.06
C GLU A 176 7.75 -17.43 -0.14
N HIS A 177 7.07 -17.33 -1.28
CA HIS A 177 6.26 -16.18 -1.64
C HIS A 177 5.12 -15.90 -0.67
N LYS A 178 4.36 -16.93 -0.27
CA LYS A 178 3.28 -16.79 0.72
C LYS A 178 3.80 -16.26 2.06
N ALA A 179 4.90 -16.82 2.57
CA ALA A 179 5.50 -16.40 3.83
C ALA A 179 6.01 -14.95 3.76
N LEU A 180 6.58 -14.54 2.63
CA LEU A 180 6.98 -13.15 2.38
C LEU A 180 5.77 -12.21 2.46
N GLN A 181 4.68 -12.51 1.74
CA GLN A 181 3.49 -11.67 1.74
C GLN A 181 2.83 -11.57 3.11
N GLU A 182 2.69 -12.70 3.82
CA GLU A 182 2.12 -12.73 5.17
C GLU A 182 2.96 -11.91 6.15
N THR A 183 4.29 -12.02 6.08
CA THR A 183 5.21 -11.25 6.93
C THR A 183 5.12 -9.76 6.65
N LEU A 184 5.09 -9.37 5.37
CA LEU A 184 4.93 -7.97 4.97
C LEU A 184 3.58 -7.42 5.44
N ASN A 185 2.49 -8.15 5.24
CA ASN A 185 1.16 -7.75 5.70
C ASN A 185 1.09 -7.60 7.21
N GLN A 186 1.67 -8.54 7.98
CA GLN A 186 1.69 -8.45 9.43
C GLN A 186 2.40 -7.18 9.93
N LYS A 187 3.47 -6.76 9.25
CA LYS A 187 4.26 -5.58 9.63
C LYS A 187 3.71 -4.25 9.09
N LEU A 188 3.00 -4.29 7.95
CA LEU A 188 2.61 -3.09 7.20
C LEU A 188 1.10 -2.84 7.17
N GLY A 189 0.25 -3.87 7.30
CA GLY A 189 -1.22 -3.74 7.36
C GLY A 189 -1.85 -3.43 6.01
N PHE A 190 -1.81 -4.38 5.07
CA PHE A 190 -2.38 -4.22 3.72
C PHE A 190 -3.91 -4.26 3.71
N GLU A 191 -4.55 -3.55 2.78
CA GLU A 191 -6.02 -3.63 2.60
C GLU A 191 -6.40 -4.95 1.92
N SER A 192 -5.61 -5.36 0.93
CA SER A 192 -5.80 -6.63 0.24
C SER A 192 -4.48 -7.17 -0.30
N MET A 193 -4.43 -8.50 -0.47
CA MET A 193 -3.31 -9.20 -1.10
C MET A 193 -3.85 -10.20 -2.11
N CYS A 194 -3.12 -10.40 -3.20
CA CYS A 194 -3.40 -11.47 -4.15
C CYS A 194 -2.11 -12.05 -4.71
N VAL A 195 -2.18 -13.33 -5.05
CA VAL A 195 -1.18 -14.02 -5.88
C VAL A 195 -1.62 -13.89 -7.33
N ILE A 196 -0.69 -13.53 -8.21
CA ILE A 196 -0.91 -13.48 -9.66
C ILE A 196 -0.58 -14.86 -10.23
N GLY A 197 -1.62 -15.71 -10.29
CA GLY A 197 -1.57 -17.06 -10.84
C GLY A 197 -1.90 -17.13 -12.34
N GLU A 198 -1.77 -18.32 -12.93
CA GLU A 198 -2.17 -18.57 -14.31
C GLU A 198 -3.66 -18.24 -14.53
N GLY A 199 -3.95 -17.52 -15.62
CA GLY A 199 -5.29 -17.07 -15.97
C GLY A 199 -5.81 -15.89 -15.13
N SER A 200 -4.99 -15.31 -14.24
CA SER A 200 -5.33 -14.10 -13.51
C SER A 200 -4.71 -12.87 -14.15
N GLU A 201 -5.48 -11.79 -14.20
CA GLU A 201 -5.06 -10.46 -14.64
C GLU A 201 -5.13 -9.50 -13.46
N ARG A 202 -4.08 -8.68 -13.29
CA ARG A 202 -4.00 -7.66 -12.25
C ARG A 202 -3.41 -6.38 -12.79
N LYS A 203 -4.02 -5.27 -12.41
CA LYS A 203 -3.45 -3.95 -12.65
C LYS A 203 -2.37 -3.66 -11.61
N PHE A 204 -1.23 -3.20 -12.07
CA PHE A 204 -0.18 -2.60 -11.26
C PHE A 204 0.32 -1.37 -12.01
N SER A 205 0.26 -0.18 -11.41
CA SER A 205 0.67 1.06 -12.10
C SER A 205 -0.08 1.31 -13.43
N GLY A 206 -1.34 0.85 -13.53
CA GLY A 206 -2.13 0.97 -14.75
C GLY A 206 -1.73 0.02 -15.88
N VAL A 207 -0.75 -0.86 -15.66
CA VAL A 207 -0.36 -1.96 -16.56
C VAL A 207 -1.12 -3.22 -16.15
N ASP A 208 -1.76 -3.88 -17.12
CA ASP A 208 -2.40 -5.17 -16.92
C ASP A 208 -1.33 -6.27 -16.96
N ILE A 209 -1.13 -6.94 -15.81
CA ILE A 209 -0.21 -8.06 -15.64
C ILE A 209 -1.03 -9.35 -15.65
N SER A 210 -0.79 -10.21 -16.64
CA SER A 210 -1.41 -11.54 -16.68
C SER A 210 -0.37 -12.64 -16.87
N ARG A 211 -0.62 -13.80 -16.26
CA ARG A 211 0.17 -15.01 -16.50
C ARG A 211 -0.64 -15.93 -17.42
N VAL A 212 -0.13 -16.19 -18.62
CA VAL A 212 -0.85 -16.96 -19.65
C VAL A 212 -0.35 -18.40 -19.68
N SER A 213 -1.29 -19.33 -19.67
CA SER A 213 -1.03 -20.78 -19.71
C SER A 213 -0.75 -21.25 -21.15
N THR A 214 0.27 -20.72 -21.80
CA THR A 214 0.90 -21.42 -22.92
C THR A 214 1.99 -22.33 -22.34
N LEU A 215 2.33 -23.42 -23.03
CA LEU A 215 3.30 -24.46 -22.63
C LEU A 215 4.69 -23.92 -22.18
N SER A 216 4.93 -22.60 -22.25
CA SER A 216 6.12 -21.83 -21.90
C SER A 216 6.02 -21.02 -20.59
N GLY A 217 4.86 -20.90 -19.92
CA GLY A 217 4.74 -20.16 -18.65
C GLY A 217 4.96 -18.64 -18.77
N GLU A 218 4.45 -18.04 -19.85
CA GLU A 218 4.65 -16.63 -20.21
C GLU A 218 3.86 -15.65 -19.34
N ILE A 219 4.44 -14.47 -19.10
CA ILE A 219 3.81 -13.35 -18.39
C ILE A 219 3.69 -12.19 -19.38
N HIS A 220 2.48 -11.66 -19.53
CA HIS A 220 2.16 -10.54 -20.42
C HIS A 220 1.96 -9.26 -19.62
N PHE A 221 2.46 -8.16 -20.17
CA PHE A 221 2.21 -6.79 -19.73
C PHE A 221 1.48 -6.07 -20.88
N SER A 222 0.30 -5.53 -20.62
CA SER A 222 -0.49 -4.76 -21.60
C SER A 222 -0.97 -3.41 -21.06
#